data_AF-E1YL81-F1
#
_entry.id   AF-E1YL81-F1
#
_cell.length_a   1.000
_cell.length_b   1.000
_cell.length_c   1.000
_cell.angle_alpha   90.00
_cell.angle_beta   90.00
_cell.angle_gamma   90.00
#
_symmetry.space_group_name_H-M   'P 1'
#
loop_
_entity.id
_entity.type
_entity.pdbx_description
1 polymer ?
#
loop_
_entity_poly.entity_id
_entity_poly.type
_entity_poly.pdbx_seq_one_letter_code
_entity_poly.pdbx_strand_id
1 'polypeptide(L)'
;MRWRHSRCSPCTICKKITAVDFSENMLSIVRSRCEEKGITNVSTIHGRWEDDWVSLGIGQYDIAIASRSLIGDNTQSLIEKLNNVASRQVYISVASGDGPADLRLLEAAGRSFPMGHDYIWYCNLLYDMGIRAQVAFIREDHPNVWDSHEAAFEEQLWMFRDRDITEEEESVRSYLKEHLSLIGGRWQLPYERRWYWAVMWWTKKGGGEK
;
A
#
# COMPACT_ATOMS: atom_id res chain seq x y z
N MET A 1 1.46 4.58 5.00
CA MET A 1 2.23 5.85 5.14
C MET A 1 1.55 6.80 6.13
N ARG A 2 1.91 6.73 7.41
CA ARG A 2 1.71 7.85 8.35
C ARG A 2 2.95 8.74 8.28
N TRP A 3 2.83 9.92 7.67
CA TRP A 3 3.88 10.93 7.67
C TRP A 3 4.02 11.52 9.09
N ARG A 4 4.79 10.87 9.97
CA ARG A 4 5.18 11.44 11.27
C ARG A 4 6.54 12.14 11.14
N HIS A 5 6.50 13.47 11.12
CA HIS A 5 7.46 14.38 11.75
C HIS A 5 8.98 14.13 11.56
N SER A 6 9.41 13.75 10.36
CA SER A 6 10.78 14.00 9.89
C SER A 6 10.71 15.02 8.75
N ARG A 7 11.50 16.09 8.86
CA ARG A 7 11.52 17.27 7.97
C ARG A 7 11.91 16.94 6.52
N CYS A 8 11.02 16.30 5.80
CA CYS A 8 11.03 16.21 4.35
C CYS A 8 9.64 16.59 3.88
N SER A 9 9.44 17.84 3.47
CA SER A 9 8.33 18.21 2.61
C SER A 9 8.65 17.62 1.22
N PRO A 10 7.95 16.57 0.73
CA PRO A 10 8.24 15.96 -0.57
C PRO A 10 8.07 16.93 -1.75
N CYS A 11 7.46 18.10 -1.52
CA CYS A 11 7.14 19.09 -2.55
C CYS A 11 8.30 19.98 -3.00
N THR A 12 9.51 19.84 -2.44
CA THR A 12 10.67 20.64 -2.85
C THR A 12 11.59 19.94 -3.87
N ILE A 13 11.34 18.68 -4.22
CA ILE A 13 12.26 17.86 -5.04
C ILE A 13 11.70 17.56 -6.44
N CYS A 14 10.39 17.66 -6.65
CA CYS A 14 9.75 17.34 -7.93
C CYS A 14 8.97 18.52 -8.50
N LYS A 15 9.05 18.72 -9.82
CA LYS A 15 8.37 19.84 -10.51
C LYS A 15 6.86 19.67 -10.60
N LYS A 16 6.36 18.44 -10.79
CA LYS A 16 4.94 18.11 -10.93
C LYS A 16 4.68 16.67 -10.53
N ILE A 17 3.56 16.43 -9.85
CA ILE A 17 3.07 15.11 -9.46
C ILE A 17 1.66 14.92 -10.01
N THR A 18 1.37 13.74 -10.57
CA THR A 18 0.01 13.32 -10.88
C THR A 18 -0.32 12.11 -10.02
N ALA A 19 -1.32 12.25 -9.15
CA ALA A 19 -1.86 11.16 -8.33
C ALA A 19 -3.07 10.55 -9.04
N VAL A 20 -3.08 9.23 -9.20
CA VAL A 20 -4.16 8.48 -9.84
C VAL A 20 -4.69 7.44 -8.86
N ASP A 21 -6.00 7.41 -8.66
CA ASP A 21 -6.64 6.45 -7.77
C ASP A 21 -8.08 6.18 -8.24
N PHE A 22 -8.59 4.98 -8.01
CA PHE A 22 -9.98 4.61 -8.33
C PHE A 22 -10.97 5.17 -7.30
N SER A 23 -10.48 5.57 -6.13
CA SER A 23 -11.26 6.12 -5.03
C SER A 23 -11.26 7.64 -5.05
N GLU A 24 -12.38 8.22 -5.44
CA GLU A 24 -12.58 9.67 -5.41
C GLU A 24 -12.42 10.25 -4.00
N ASN A 25 -12.80 9.48 -2.97
CA ASN A 25 -12.61 9.86 -1.57
C ASN A 25 -11.12 10.02 -1.23
N MET A 26 -10.27 9.10 -1.69
CA MET A 26 -8.83 9.21 -1.47
C MET A 26 -8.24 10.42 -2.21
N LEU A 27 -8.68 10.69 -3.44
CA LEU A 27 -8.26 11.86 -4.19
C LEU A 27 -8.70 13.17 -3.55
N SER A 28 -9.90 13.23 -2.98
CA SER A 28 -10.39 14.39 -2.22
C SER A 28 -9.50 14.67 -1.00
N ILE A 29 -9.09 13.63 -0.26
CA ILE A 29 -8.14 13.76 0.86
C ILE A 29 -6.79 14.29 0.37
N VAL A 30 -6.30 13.85 -0.78
CA VAL A 30 -5.05 14.37 -1.38
C VAL A 30 -5.18 15.86 -1.68
N ARG A 31 -6.27 16.28 -2.33
CA ARG A 31 -6.53 17.69 -2.66
C ARG A 31 -6.62 18.57 -1.42
N SER A 32 -7.42 18.18 -0.44
CA SER A 32 -7.58 18.90 0.84
C SER A 32 -6.24 19.06 1.57
N ARG A 33 -5.42 17.99 1.66
CA ARG A 33 -4.09 18.07 2.29
C ARG A 33 -3.11 18.94 1.50
N CYS A 34 -3.24 19.01 0.18
CA CYS A 34 -2.43 19.91 -0.64
C CYS A 34 -2.81 21.36 -0.39
N GLU A 35 -4.11 21.68 -0.33
CA GLU A 35 -4.63 23.01 0.00
C GLU A 35 -4.16 23.46 1.40
N GLU A 36 -4.35 22.62 2.43
CA GLU A 36 -3.90 22.88 3.81
C GLU A 36 -2.40 23.19 3.92
N LYS A 37 -1.59 22.61 3.02
CA LYS A 37 -0.12 22.74 3.04
C LYS A 37 0.42 23.69 1.98
N GLY A 38 -0.44 24.35 1.20
CA GLY A 38 -0.03 25.22 0.09
C GLY A 38 0.75 24.51 -1.01
N ILE A 39 0.49 23.22 -1.24
CA ILE A 39 1.14 22.41 -2.27
C ILE A 39 0.37 22.59 -3.59
N THR A 40 1.02 23.15 -4.60
CA THR A 40 0.37 23.54 -5.87
C THR A 40 0.81 22.71 -7.07
N ASN A 41 1.79 21.82 -6.91
CA ASN A 41 2.38 21.02 -7.99
C ASN A 41 1.81 19.60 -8.07
N VAL A 42 0.69 19.31 -7.40
CA VAL A 42 0.02 17.99 -7.41
C VAL A 42 -1.32 18.11 -8.12
N SER A 43 -1.55 17.28 -9.14
CA SER A 43 -2.86 17.09 -9.79
C SER A 43 -3.39 15.68 -9.52
N THR A 44 -4.71 15.52 -9.44
CA THR A 44 -5.38 14.23 -9.26
C THR A 44 -6.13 13.80 -10.51
N ILE A 45 -6.12 12.51 -10.82
CA ILE A 45 -6.94 11.90 -11.88
C ILE A 45 -7.70 10.73 -11.25
N HIS A 46 -9.03 10.73 -11.41
CA HIS A 46 -9.86 9.58 -11.07
C HIS A 46 -9.72 8.52 -12.15
N GLY A 47 -9.12 7.39 -11.82
CA GLY A 47 -8.78 6.38 -12.81
C GLY A 47 -8.34 5.06 -12.19
N ARG A 48 -8.52 4.00 -12.95
CA ARG A 48 -8.23 2.61 -12.56
C ARG A 48 -7.09 2.03 -13.41
N TRP A 49 -6.66 0.82 -13.05
CA TRP A 49 -5.67 0.09 -13.83
C TRP A 49 -6.23 -0.37 -15.18
N GLU A 50 -7.53 -0.62 -15.26
CA GLU A 50 -8.22 -1.13 -16.45
C GLU A 50 -8.53 -0.02 -17.48
N ASP A 51 -8.56 1.25 -17.05
CA ASP A 51 -8.92 2.38 -17.92
C ASP A 51 -7.85 2.69 -18.97
N ASP A 52 -8.22 3.30 -20.09
CA ASP A 52 -7.22 3.85 -21.01
C ASP A 52 -6.58 5.12 -20.42
N TRP A 53 -5.33 4.97 -19.99
CA TRP A 53 -4.56 6.05 -19.36
C TRP A 53 -4.30 7.22 -20.31
N VAL A 54 -4.17 6.98 -21.62
CA VAL A 54 -3.99 8.06 -22.59
C VAL A 54 -5.25 8.92 -22.66
N SER A 55 -6.42 8.29 -22.75
CA SER A 55 -7.71 9.00 -22.73
C SER A 55 -7.97 9.76 -21.43
N LEU A 56 -7.44 9.28 -20.29
CA LEU A 56 -7.49 9.99 -19.00
C LEU A 56 -6.49 11.16 -18.90
N GLY A 57 -5.67 11.40 -19.92
CA GLY A 57 -4.65 12.46 -19.92
C GLY A 57 -3.36 12.10 -19.16
N ILE A 58 -3.13 10.82 -18.87
CA ILE A 58 -1.89 10.34 -18.28
C ILE A 58 -0.84 10.24 -19.39
N GLY A 59 0.11 11.18 -19.37
CA GLY A 59 1.23 11.23 -20.32
C GLY A 59 2.48 10.48 -19.86
N GLN A 60 3.64 10.98 -20.29
CA GLN A 60 4.96 10.50 -19.88
C GLN A 60 5.47 11.24 -18.64
N TYR A 61 6.14 10.51 -17.75
CA TYR A 61 6.71 11.00 -16.51
C TYR A 61 8.15 10.52 -16.37
N ASP A 62 9.01 11.30 -15.72
CA ASP A 62 10.37 10.86 -15.39
C ASP A 62 10.36 9.58 -14.53
N ILE A 63 9.43 9.53 -13.58
CA ILE A 63 9.30 8.46 -12.59
C ILE A 63 7.82 8.06 -12.52
N ALA A 64 7.55 6.75 -12.54
CA ALA A 64 6.23 6.19 -12.23
C ALA A 64 6.30 5.32 -10.98
N ILE A 65 5.28 5.39 -10.13
CA ILE A 65 5.26 4.71 -8.83
C ILE A 65 3.91 4.00 -8.64
N ALA A 66 3.94 2.69 -8.38
CA ALA A 66 2.80 1.93 -7.88
C ALA A 66 3.07 1.48 -6.43
N SER A 67 2.56 2.24 -5.47
CA SER A 67 2.81 1.98 -4.05
C SER A 67 1.68 1.16 -3.44
N ARG A 68 1.89 -0.15 -3.29
CA ARG A 68 0.93 -1.09 -2.65
C ARG A 68 -0.39 -1.17 -3.39
N SER A 69 -0.35 -0.99 -4.71
CA SER A 69 -1.53 -0.79 -5.55
C SER A 69 -1.55 -1.64 -6.82
N LEU A 70 -0.64 -2.61 -6.98
CA LEU A 70 -0.64 -3.56 -8.10
C LEU A 70 -1.74 -4.62 -7.90
N ILE A 71 -2.99 -4.18 -7.95
CA ILE A 71 -4.19 -4.98 -7.77
C ILE A 71 -4.94 -4.97 -9.11
N GLY A 72 -5.02 -6.13 -9.75
CA GLY A 72 -5.70 -6.34 -11.02
C GLY A 72 -5.42 -7.74 -11.56
N ASP A 73 -6.11 -8.13 -12.63
CA ASP A 73 -6.13 -9.54 -13.09
C ASP A 73 -4.79 -10.01 -13.68
N ASN A 74 -4.04 -9.10 -14.32
CA ASN A 74 -2.75 -9.41 -14.95
C ASN A 74 -1.65 -8.46 -14.50
N THR A 75 -0.91 -8.87 -13.47
CA THR A 75 0.19 -8.08 -12.90
C THR A 75 1.27 -7.72 -13.93
N GLN A 76 1.58 -8.61 -14.88
CA GLN A 76 2.57 -8.31 -15.92
C GLN A 76 2.13 -7.11 -16.75
N SER A 77 0.87 -7.09 -17.21
CA SER A 77 0.30 -5.98 -17.96
C SER A 77 0.25 -4.68 -17.14
N LEU A 78 -0.02 -4.76 -15.83
CA LEU A 78 0.04 -3.58 -14.95
C LEU A 78 1.46 -2.98 -14.90
N ILE A 79 2.46 -3.85 -14.74
CA ILE A 79 3.88 -3.44 -14.72
C ILE A 79 4.29 -2.85 -16.07
N GLU A 80 3.89 -3.46 -17.19
CA GLU A 80 4.14 -2.94 -18.54
C GLU A 80 3.53 -1.55 -18.72
N LYS A 81 2.27 -1.38 -18.31
CA LYS A 81 1.55 -0.10 -18.37
C LYS A 81 2.25 0.98 -17.56
N LEU A 82 2.66 0.67 -16.33
CA LEU A 82 3.42 1.57 -15.47
C LEU A 82 4.79 1.90 -16.06
N ASN A 83 5.46 0.89 -16.64
CA ASN A 83 6.74 1.05 -17.29
C ASN A 83 6.66 1.91 -18.56
N ASN A 84 5.54 1.88 -19.29
CA ASN A 84 5.34 2.67 -20.50
C ASN A 84 5.19 4.18 -20.23
N VAL A 85 4.59 4.55 -19.10
CA VAL A 85 4.45 5.97 -18.73
C VAL A 85 5.72 6.55 -18.10
N ALA A 86 6.66 5.71 -17.64
CA ALA A 86 7.95 6.16 -17.14
C ALA A 86 8.98 6.32 -18.26
N SER A 87 9.80 7.38 -18.20
CA SER A 87 10.93 7.59 -19.10
C SER A 87 12.27 7.22 -18.46
N ARG A 88 12.41 7.33 -17.12
CA ARG A 88 13.69 7.08 -16.42
C ARG A 88 13.62 5.95 -15.42
N GLN A 89 12.68 5.97 -14.47
CA GLN A 89 12.62 4.97 -13.40
C GLN A 89 11.19 4.56 -13.07
N VAL A 90 11.05 3.32 -12.62
CA VAL A 90 9.79 2.78 -12.12
C VAL A 90 10.02 2.24 -10.73
N TYR A 91 9.06 2.49 -9.84
CA TYR A 91 9.04 1.96 -8.48
C TYR A 91 7.73 1.22 -8.24
N ILE A 92 7.84 0.04 -7.62
CA ILE A 92 6.69 -0.69 -7.11
C ILE A 92 6.95 -1.04 -5.65
N SER A 93 5.90 -1.11 -4.83
CA SER A 93 6.02 -1.67 -3.48
C SER A 93 4.95 -2.71 -3.22
N VAL A 94 5.36 -3.86 -2.71
CA VAL A 94 4.50 -5.03 -2.46
C VAL A 94 4.76 -5.58 -1.06
N ALA A 95 3.81 -6.34 -0.52
CA ALA A 95 3.97 -6.98 0.77
C ALA A 95 5.14 -7.97 0.73
N SER A 96 5.87 -8.08 1.84
CA SER A 96 6.81 -9.18 2.09
C SER A 96 6.26 -10.02 3.24
N GLY A 97 6.02 -11.30 2.98
CA GLY A 97 5.26 -12.19 3.87
C GLY A 97 3.80 -11.75 4.02
N ASP A 98 3.28 -11.81 5.24
CA ASP A 98 1.85 -11.60 5.54
C ASP A 98 1.38 -10.14 5.42
N GLY A 99 2.31 -9.21 5.18
CA GLY A 99 2.02 -7.79 5.04
C GLY A 99 1.32 -7.23 6.29
N PRO A 100 0.38 -6.28 6.15
CA PRO A 100 -0.28 -5.65 7.29
C PRO A 100 -1.36 -6.51 7.93
N ALA A 101 -1.73 -7.67 7.36
CA ALA A 101 -2.80 -8.51 7.91
C ALA A 101 -2.37 -9.16 9.23
N ASP A 102 -3.32 -9.37 10.15
CA ASP A 102 -3.09 -10.15 11.36
C ASP A 102 -3.69 -11.54 11.19
N LEU A 103 -2.83 -12.52 10.90
CA LEU A 103 -3.27 -13.90 10.66
C LEU A 103 -3.96 -14.52 11.88
N ARG A 104 -3.60 -14.11 13.11
CA ARG A 104 -4.23 -14.66 14.33
C ARG A 104 -5.66 -14.17 14.47
N LEU A 105 -5.91 -12.90 14.14
CA LEU A 105 -7.26 -12.34 14.15
C LEU A 105 -8.12 -12.89 13.01
N LEU A 106 -7.52 -13.11 11.84
CA LEU A 106 -8.21 -13.74 10.71
C LEU A 106 -8.56 -15.20 11.00
N GLU A 107 -7.64 -15.96 11.59
CA GLU A 107 -7.89 -17.34 12.05
C GLU A 107 -8.98 -17.39 13.13
N ALA A 108 -8.94 -16.45 14.09
CA ALA A 108 -9.99 -16.33 15.10
C ALA A 108 -11.37 -16.02 14.50
N ALA A 109 -11.41 -15.27 13.41
CA ALA A 109 -12.62 -15.01 12.63
C ALA A 109 -13.05 -16.19 11.72
N GLY A 110 -12.32 -17.31 11.73
CA GLY A 110 -12.58 -18.45 10.85
C GLY A 110 -12.22 -18.20 9.38
N ARG A 111 -11.46 -17.15 9.08
CA ARG A 111 -11.03 -16.82 7.72
C ARG A 111 -9.70 -17.49 7.38
N SER A 112 -9.65 -18.10 6.20
CA SER A 112 -8.37 -18.33 5.53
C SER A 112 -7.96 -17.04 4.83
N PHE A 113 -6.75 -16.56 5.07
CA PHE A 113 -6.22 -15.42 4.33
C PHE A 113 -5.58 -15.97 3.05
N PRO A 114 -6.12 -15.69 1.85
CA PRO A 114 -5.38 -15.96 0.63
C PRO A 114 -4.19 -15.01 0.65
N MET A 115 -3.02 -15.50 1.08
CA MET A 115 -1.79 -14.74 0.94
C MET A 115 -1.66 -14.39 -0.53
N GLY A 116 -1.67 -13.09 -0.82
CA GLY A 116 -1.29 -12.59 -2.14
C GLY A 116 0.14 -13.01 -2.47
N HIS A 117 0.57 -12.69 -3.68
CA HIS A 117 1.95 -12.96 -4.07
C HIS A 117 2.94 -12.27 -3.11
N ASP A 118 3.87 -13.05 -2.56
CA ASP A 118 5.00 -12.51 -1.80
C ASP A 118 5.97 -11.77 -2.74
N TYR A 119 6.81 -10.89 -2.21
CA TYR A 119 7.75 -10.09 -2.99
C TYR A 119 8.63 -10.95 -3.92
N ILE A 120 9.02 -12.15 -3.51
CA ILE A 120 9.86 -13.02 -4.33
C ILE A 120 9.19 -13.43 -5.65
N TRP A 121 7.86 -13.53 -5.66
CA TRP A 121 7.10 -13.78 -6.90
C TRP A 121 7.23 -12.59 -7.86
N TYR A 122 7.17 -11.35 -7.36
CA TYR A 122 7.40 -10.15 -8.15
C TYR A 122 8.85 -10.05 -8.65
N CYS A 123 9.85 -10.48 -7.86
CA CYS A 123 11.24 -10.57 -8.32
C CYS A 123 11.36 -11.48 -9.54
N ASN A 124 10.75 -12.67 -9.48
CA ASN A 124 10.79 -13.63 -10.58
C ASN A 124 10.04 -13.12 -11.81
N LEU A 125 8.85 -12.53 -11.62
CA LEU A 125 8.11 -11.92 -12.72
C LEU A 125 8.94 -10.82 -13.41
N LEU A 126 9.54 -9.91 -12.65
CA LEU A 126 10.39 -8.86 -13.22
C LEU A 126 11.62 -9.45 -13.94
N TYR A 127 12.22 -10.50 -13.39
CA TYR A 127 13.31 -11.22 -14.05
C TYR A 127 12.89 -11.82 -15.39
N ASP A 128 11.72 -12.48 -15.44
CA ASP A 128 11.16 -13.07 -16.66
C ASP A 128 10.82 -12.01 -17.72
N MET A 129 10.43 -10.80 -17.28
CA MET A 129 10.24 -9.62 -18.13
C MET A 129 11.58 -9.01 -18.62
N GLY A 130 12.73 -9.57 -18.23
CA GLY A 130 14.06 -9.03 -18.56
C GLY A 130 14.43 -7.77 -17.76
N ILE A 131 13.69 -7.46 -16.69
CA ILE A 131 13.89 -6.29 -15.84
C ILE A 131 14.78 -6.66 -14.66
N ARG A 132 15.95 -6.02 -14.58
CA ARG A 132 16.87 -6.15 -13.44
C ARG A 132 16.51 -5.14 -12.36
N ALA A 133 15.54 -5.52 -11.53
CA ALA A 133 15.11 -4.69 -10.40
C ALA A 133 16.09 -4.74 -9.22
N GLN A 134 16.24 -3.61 -8.55
CA GLN A 134 16.82 -3.52 -7.22
C GLN A 134 15.71 -3.73 -6.20
N VAL A 135 16.04 -4.24 -5.02
CA VAL A 135 15.08 -4.49 -3.94
C VAL A 135 15.62 -3.91 -2.64
N ALA A 136 14.77 -3.20 -1.92
CA ALA A 136 15.00 -2.74 -0.55
C ALA A 136 13.75 -3.00 0.29
N PHE A 137 13.92 -3.10 1.61
CA PHE A 137 12.82 -3.38 2.52
C PHE A 137 12.54 -2.18 3.41
N ILE A 138 11.27 -1.79 3.51
CA ILE A 138 10.78 -0.82 4.48
C ILE A 138 10.09 -1.60 5.59
N ARG A 139 10.59 -1.46 6.82
CA ARG A 139 9.94 -1.99 8.02
C ARG A 139 8.82 -1.06 8.47
N GLU A 140 7.65 -1.61 8.72
CA GLU A 140 6.58 -0.93 9.44
C GLU A 140 6.33 -1.65 10.77
N ASP A 141 6.41 -0.88 11.85
CA ASP A 141 6.10 -1.34 13.20
C ASP A 141 4.72 -0.77 13.58
N HIS A 142 3.77 -1.63 13.88
CA HIS A 142 2.45 -1.24 14.36
C HIS A 142 2.33 -1.55 15.85
N PRO A 143 2.36 -0.53 16.71
CA PRO A 143 2.14 -0.74 18.13
C PRO A 143 0.68 -1.18 18.29
N ASN A 144 0.47 -2.46 18.57
CA ASN A 144 -0.82 -3.06 18.91
C ASN A 144 -1.29 -2.52 20.27
N VAL A 145 -1.61 -1.23 20.34
CA VAL A 145 -1.84 -0.50 21.59
C VAL A 145 -3.05 0.41 21.44
N TRP A 146 -4.05 0.22 22.31
CA TRP A 146 -5.35 0.88 22.22
C TRP A 146 -5.84 1.42 23.55
N ASP A 147 -6.78 2.35 23.49
CA ASP A 147 -7.45 2.94 24.66
C ASP A 147 -8.55 2.03 25.21
N SER A 148 -9.13 1.18 24.38
CA SER A 148 -10.18 0.24 24.76
C SER A 148 -10.17 -0.98 23.85
N HIS A 149 -10.89 -2.03 24.27
CA HIS A 149 -11.16 -3.20 23.43
C HIS A 149 -11.92 -2.82 22.16
N GLU A 150 -12.84 -1.86 22.26
CA GLU A 150 -13.60 -1.37 21.11
C GLU A 150 -12.69 -0.68 20.10
N ALA A 151 -11.80 0.20 20.58
CA ALA A 151 -10.83 0.87 19.72
C ALA A 151 -9.89 -0.13 19.03
N ALA A 152 -9.51 -1.21 19.74
CA ALA A 152 -8.75 -2.30 19.14
C ALA A 152 -9.53 -2.97 18.01
N PHE A 153 -10.79 -3.32 18.25
CA PHE A 153 -11.69 -3.95 17.30
C PHE A 153 -11.93 -3.07 16.05
N GLU A 154 -12.30 -1.81 16.25
CA GLU A 154 -12.56 -0.85 15.15
C GLU A 154 -11.37 -0.72 14.21
N GLU A 155 -10.14 -0.72 14.74
CA GLU A 155 -8.92 -0.66 13.92
C GLU A 155 -8.68 -1.94 13.10
N GLN A 156 -9.31 -3.07 13.44
CA GLN A 156 -9.19 -4.31 12.67
C GLN A 156 -10.26 -4.49 11.61
N LEU A 157 -11.33 -3.68 11.65
CA LEU A 157 -12.48 -3.82 10.75
C LEU A 157 -12.11 -3.84 9.27
N TRP A 158 -11.03 -3.15 8.87
CA TRP A 158 -10.57 -3.15 7.48
C TRP A 158 -10.26 -4.55 6.93
N MET A 159 -9.90 -5.52 7.78
CA MET A 159 -9.62 -6.90 7.38
C MET A 159 -10.90 -7.70 7.06
N PHE A 160 -12.07 -7.19 7.44
CA PHE A 160 -13.33 -7.93 7.39
C PHE A 160 -14.40 -7.34 6.46
N ARG A 161 -14.16 -6.17 5.83
CA ARG A 161 -15.14 -5.28 5.17
C ARG A 161 -16.02 -5.83 4.02
N ASP A 162 -15.89 -7.10 3.64
CA ASP A 162 -16.48 -7.59 2.39
C ASP A 162 -17.87 -8.26 2.55
N ARG A 163 -18.41 -8.46 3.77
CA ARG A 163 -19.72 -9.13 4.00
C ARG A 163 -20.44 -8.63 5.25
N ASP A 164 -21.71 -9.04 5.42
CA ASP A 164 -22.44 -8.99 6.69
C ASP A 164 -21.87 -10.11 7.60
N ILE A 165 -21.13 -9.73 8.63
CA ILE A 165 -20.10 -10.57 9.30
C ILE A 165 -20.26 -10.61 10.82
N THR A 166 -21.48 -10.48 11.32
CA THR A 166 -21.75 -10.40 12.77
C THR A 166 -21.08 -11.51 13.59
N GLU A 167 -21.08 -12.75 13.10
CA GLU A 167 -20.42 -13.88 13.77
C GLU A 167 -18.87 -13.77 13.78
N GLU A 168 -18.27 -13.27 12.69
CA GLU A 168 -16.83 -13.03 12.62
C GLU A 168 -16.43 -11.88 13.55
N GLU A 169 -17.22 -10.81 13.57
CA GLU A 169 -17.00 -9.66 14.47
C GLU A 169 -17.06 -10.08 15.94
N GLU A 170 -18.04 -10.88 16.32
CA GLU A 170 -18.15 -11.44 17.67
C GLU A 170 -16.93 -12.30 18.03
N SER A 171 -16.45 -13.11 17.07
CA SER A 171 -15.27 -13.95 17.25
C SER A 171 -14.00 -13.11 17.45
N VAL A 172 -13.82 -12.05 16.66
CA VAL A 172 -12.70 -11.10 16.81
C VAL A 172 -12.79 -10.35 18.14
N ARG A 173 -13.98 -9.89 18.54
CA ARG A 173 -14.20 -9.25 19.83
C ARG A 173 -13.86 -10.18 20.99
N SER A 174 -14.27 -11.44 20.91
CA SER A 174 -13.95 -12.47 21.89
C SER A 174 -12.44 -12.69 21.99
N TYR A 175 -11.77 -12.85 20.84
CA TYR A 175 -10.32 -13.00 20.77
C TYR A 175 -9.59 -11.82 21.41
N LEU A 176 -9.96 -10.58 21.04
CA LEU A 176 -9.36 -9.37 21.61
C LEU A 176 -9.60 -9.28 23.12
N LYS A 177 -10.79 -9.63 23.61
CA LYS A 177 -11.10 -9.66 25.04
C LYS A 177 -10.26 -10.66 25.83
N GLU A 178 -9.95 -11.79 25.24
CA GLU A 178 -9.13 -12.82 25.86
C GLU A 178 -7.63 -12.45 25.86
N HIS A 179 -7.15 -11.82 24.78
CA HIS A 179 -5.72 -11.65 24.54
C HIS A 179 -5.17 -10.26 24.87
N LEU A 180 -6.02 -9.23 24.97
CA LEU A 180 -5.57 -7.89 25.33
C LEU A 180 -5.20 -7.81 26.82
N SER A 181 -4.00 -7.31 27.09
CA SER A 181 -3.51 -7.05 28.44
C SER A 181 -3.36 -5.55 28.69
N LEU A 182 -3.77 -5.08 29.86
CA LEU A 182 -3.61 -3.68 30.25
C LEU A 182 -2.19 -3.43 30.75
N ILE A 183 -1.38 -2.73 29.96
CA ILE A 183 0.03 -2.43 30.24
C ILE A 183 0.25 -0.93 30.13
N GLY A 184 0.69 -0.29 31.21
CA GLY A 184 0.95 1.16 31.22
C GLY A 184 -0.30 2.00 30.92
N GLY A 185 -1.49 1.53 31.30
CA GLY A 185 -2.77 2.21 31.06
C GLY A 185 -3.31 2.07 29.64
N ARG A 186 -2.73 1.20 28.81
CA ARG A 186 -3.16 0.95 27.43
C ARG A 186 -3.35 -0.56 27.20
N TRP A 187 -4.33 -0.94 26.41
CA TRP A 187 -4.59 -2.33 26.04
C TRP A 187 -3.65 -2.77 24.93
N GLN A 188 -2.96 -3.90 25.11
CA GLN A 188 -1.96 -4.39 24.18
C GLN A 188 -2.12 -5.87 23.88
N LEU A 189 -1.90 -6.28 22.62
CA LEU A 189 -1.74 -7.69 22.28
C LEU A 189 -0.36 -8.17 22.74
N PRO A 190 -0.19 -9.47 23.07
CA PRO A 190 1.06 -10.01 23.61
C PRO A 190 2.14 -10.21 22.53
N TYR A 191 1.93 -9.66 21.34
CA TYR A 191 2.84 -9.71 20.21
C TYR A 191 2.85 -8.38 19.44
N GLU A 192 4.01 -8.04 18.92
CA GLU A 192 4.17 -6.93 17.98
C GLU A 192 3.68 -7.35 16.59
N ARG A 193 3.02 -6.43 15.89
CA ARG A 193 2.84 -6.55 14.44
C ARG A 193 3.92 -5.77 13.75
N ARG A 194 4.82 -6.51 13.12
CA ARG A 194 5.89 -5.99 12.29
C ARG A 194 5.78 -6.64 10.93
N TRP A 195 5.79 -5.83 9.89
CA TRP A 195 5.84 -6.32 8.53
C TRP A 195 6.81 -5.50 7.69
N TYR A 196 7.17 -6.06 6.54
CA TYR A 196 8.05 -5.43 5.58
C TYR A 196 7.31 -5.18 4.27
N TRP A 197 7.57 -4.03 3.68
CA TRP A 197 7.25 -3.76 2.29
C TRP A 197 8.52 -3.91 1.47
N ALA A 198 8.50 -4.79 0.48
CA ALA A 198 9.55 -4.81 -0.52
C ALA A 198 9.30 -3.66 -1.50
N VAL A 199 10.24 -2.74 -1.58
CA VAL A 199 10.30 -1.70 -2.60
C VAL A 199 11.24 -2.17 -3.69
N MET A 200 10.71 -2.29 -4.90
CA MET A 200 11.47 -2.68 -6.07
C MET A 200 11.53 -1.53 -7.05
N TRP A 201 12.67 -1.33 -7.69
CA TRP A 201 12.80 -0.31 -8.72
C TRP A 201 13.81 -0.70 -9.78
N TRP A 202 13.64 -0.10 -10.96
CA TRP A 202 14.57 -0.27 -12.07
C TRP A 202 14.71 1.02 -12.86
N THR A 203 15.88 1.17 -13.47
CA THR A 203 16.16 2.24 -14.42
C THR A 203 15.82 1.76 -15.83
N LYS A 204 15.06 2.56 -16.57
CA LYS A 204 14.86 2.32 -18.00
C LYS A 204 16.16 2.63 -18.72
N LYS A 205 16.65 1.68 -19.51
CA LYS A 205 17.75 1.95 -20.43
C LYS A 205 17.30 3.10 -21.34
N GLY A 206 18.03 4.22 -21.32
CA GLY A 206 17.86 5.22 -22.38
C GLY A 206 18.01 4.51 -23.72
N GLY A 207 17.17 4.84 -24.70
CA GLY A 207 17.15 4.19 -26.02
C GLY A 207 18.43 4.42 -26.84
N GLY A 208 19.58 3.96 -26.33
CA GLY A 208 20.91 4.34 -26.80
C GLY A 208 21.99 3.30 -26.54
N GLU A 209 21.66 2.04 -26.27
CA GLU A 209 22.61 0.93 -26.40
C GLU A 209 21.90 -0.25 -27.07
N LYS A 210 22.12 -0.36 -28.39
CA LYS A 210 21.93 -1.57 -29.18
C LYS A 210 23.18 -2.44 -29.07
#